data_AF-A0A353GN22-F1
#
_entry.id   AF-A0A353GN22-F1
#
_cell.length_a   1.000
_cell.length_b   1.000
_cell.length_c   1.000
_cell.angle_alpha   90.00
_cell.angle_beta   90.00
_cell.angle_gamma   90.00
#
_symmetry.space_group_name_H-M   'P 1'
#
loop_
_entity.id
_entity.type
_entity.pdbx_description
1 polymer ?
#
loop_
_entity_poly.entity_id
_entity_poly.type
_entity_poly.pdbx_seq_one_letter_code
_entity_poly.pdbx_strand_id
1 'polypeptide(L)' 'MPSIMPKFTFRTDQETLDKLRYIADNNFRTLNKELEMLVKTHIAEYEKKNGPIKFE' A
#
# COMPACT_ATOMS: atom_id res chain seq x y z
N MET A 1 20.31 14.15 -0.50
CA MET A 1 19.13 14.64 0.24
C MET A 1 18.39 13.42 0.76
N PRO A 2 18.21 13.24 2.07
CA PRO A 2 17.44 12.11 2.58
C PRO A 2 15.98 12.32 2.17
N SER A 3 15.45 11.43 1.33
CA SER A 3 14.02 11.41 1.01
C SER A 3 13.24 11.28 2.31
N ILE A 4 12.60 12.37 2.73
CA ILE A 4 11.70 12.51 3.89
C ILE A 4 10.38 11.75 3.64
N MET A 5 10.48 10.51 3.13
CA MET A 5 9.34 9.63 3.02
C MET A 5 8.94 9.19 4.43
N PRO A 6 7.67 9.36 4.84
CA PRO A 6 7.21 8.90 6.13
C PRO A 6 7.43 7.40 6.23
N LYS A 7 8.12 6.96 7.28
CA LYS A 7 8.31 5.54 7.56
C LYS A 7 7.02 5.02 8.20
N PHE A 8 6.32 4.16 7.48
CA PHE A 8 5.16 3.45 8.01
C PHE A 8 5.54 2.00 8.33
N THR A 9 5.49 1.62 9.60
CA THR A 9 5.72 0.24 10.02
C THR A 9 4.40 -0.51 9.97
N PHE A 10 4.20 -1.31 8.93
CA PHE A 10 3.01 -2.16 8.79
C PHE A 10 3.18 -3.40 9.67
N ARG A 11 2.40 -3.47 10.76
CA ARG A 11 2.28 -4.70 11.57
C ARG A 11 1.14 -5.54 11.03
N THR A 12 1.47 -6.71 10.51
CA THR A 12 0.50 -7.68 10.02
C THR A 12 0.97 -9.08 10.42
N ASP A 13 0.10 -10.07 10.20
CA ASP A 13 0.44 -11.46 10.41
C ASP A 13 1.49 -11.93 9.39
N GLN A 14 2.33 -12.88 9.80
CA GLN A 14 3.39 -13.41 8.95
C GLN A 14 2.85 -14.06 7.68
N GLU A 15 1.67 -14.71 7.73
CA GLU A 15 1.01 -15.23 6.53
C GLU A 15 0.62 -14.13 5.54
N THR A 16 0.17 -12.98 6.05
CA THR A 16 -0.25 -11.87 5.19
C THR A 16 0.96 -11.24 4.52
N LEU A 17 2.08 -11.11 5.26
CA LEU A 17 3.33 -10.61 4.71
C LEU A 17 3.89 -11.55 3.63
N ASP A 18 3.80 -12.86 3.82
CA ASP A 18 4.25 -13.85 2.85
C ASP A 18 3.43 -13.81 1.56
N LYS A 19 2.08 -13.77 1.69
CA LYS A 19 1.18 -13.58 0.54
C LYS A 19 1.46 -12.28 -0.20
N LEU A 20 1.72 -11.18 0.52
CA LEU A 20 2.02 -9.89 -0.09
C LEU A 20 3.38 -9.90 -0.79
N ARG A 21 4.37 -10.64 -0.25
CA ARG A 21 5.66 -10.86 -0.88
C ARG A 21 5.54 -11.69 -2.15
N TYR A 22 4.73 -12.74 -2.14
CA TYR A 22 4.44 -13.57 -3.31
C TYR A 22 3.82 -12.76 -4.45
N ILE A 23 2.84 -11.90 -4.14
CA ILE A 23 2.20 -11.02 -5.12
C ILE A 23 3.21 -10.01 -5.69
N ALA A 24 4.02 -9.40 -4.83
CA ALA A 24 5.02 -8.42 -5.25
C ALA A 24 6.11 -9.05 -6.15
N ASP A 25 6.56 -10.25 -5.83
CA ASP A 25 7.53 -11.02 -6.62
C ASP A 25 6.97 -11.34 -8.02
N ASN A 26 5.73 -11.82 -8.07
CA ASN A 26 5.04 -12.10 -9.32
C ASN A 26 4.84 -10.86 -10.22
N ASN A 27 4.74 -9.68 -9.61
CA ASN A 27 4.58 -8.40 -10.31
C ASN A 27 5.92 -7.69 -10.63
N PHE A 28 7.07 -8.35 -10.37
CA PHE A 28 8.43 -7.80 -10.48
C PHE A 28 8.61 -6.46 -9.75
N ARG A 29 7.95 -6.30 -8.59
CA ARG A 29 7.93 -5.06 -7.81
C ARG A 29 8.49 -5.29 -6.43
N THR A 30 8.98 -4.22 -5.81
CA THR A 30 9.27 -4.26 -4.38
C THR A 30 7.97 -4.33 -3.59
N LEU A 31 8.02 -5.04 -2.47
CA LEU A 31 6.91 -5.23 -1.53
C LEU A 31 6.29 -3.87 -1.12
N ASN A 32 7.13 -2.85 -0.91
CA ASN A 32 6.68 -1.48 -0.65
C ASN A 32 5.93 -0.84 -1.82
N LYS A 33 6.42 -1.02 -3.06
CA LYS A 33 5.79 -0.41 -4.24
C LYS A 33 4.45 -1.07 -4.57
N GLU A 34 4.33 -2.36 -4.32
CA GLU A 34 3.05 -3.05 -4.42
C GLU A 34 2.07 -2.60 -3.34
N LEU A 35 2.52 -2.47 -2.09
CA LEU A 35 1.70 -1.97 -1.00
C LEU A 35 1.23 -0.54 -1.25
N GLU A 36 2.09 0.35 -1.78
CA GLU A 36 1.70 1.69 -2.20
C GLU A 36 0.62 1.68 -3.29
N MET A 37 0.75 0.83 -4.31
CA MET A 37 -0.27 0.73 -5.36
C MET A 37 -1.59 0.22 -4.79
N LEU A 38 -1.56 -0.79 -3.93
CA LEU A 38 -2.73 -1.38 -3.31
C LEU A 38 -3.47 -0.34 -2.46
N VAL A 39 -2.74 0.45 -1.67
CA VAL A 39 -3.29 1.57 -0.89
C VAL A 39 -3.91 2.64 -1.80
N LYS A 40 -3.22 3.05 -2.87
CA LYS A 40 -3.75 4.04 -3.83
C LYS A 40 -5.03 3.56 -4.50
N THR A 41 -5.07 2.31 -4.94
CA THR A 41 -6.27 1.70 -5.52
C THR A 41 -7.41 1.67 -4.50
N HIS A 42 -7.13 1.27 -3.26
CA HIS A 42 -8.13 1.23 -2.21
C HIS A 42 -8.69 2.62 -1.89
N ILE A 43 -7.83 3.65 -1.83
CA ILE A 43 -8.25 5.05 -1.66
C ILE A 43 -9.14 5.48 -2.83
N ALA A 44 -8.75 5.23 -4.08
CA ALA A 44 -9.53 5.62 -5.24
C ALA A 44 -10.90 4.92 -5.28
N GLU A 45 -10.97 3.63 -4.93
CA GLU A 45 -12.23 2.90 -4.82
C GLU A 45 -13.11 3.42 -3.68
N TYR A 46 -12.49 3.78 -2.55
CA TYR A 46 -13.19 4.38 -1.43
C TYR A 46 -13.75 5.76 -1.79
N GLU A 47 -12.95 6.63 -2.43
CA GLU A 47 -13.39 7.94 -2.89
C GLU A 47 -14.54 7.84 -3.90
N LYS A 48 -14.49 6.83 -4.79
CA LYS A 48 -15.56 6.57 -5.76
C LYS A 48 -16.86 6.12 -5.09
N LYS A 49 -16.79 5.36 -3.99
CA LYS A 49 -17.97 4.84 -3.28
C LYS A 49 -18.53 5.80 -2.24
N ASN A 50 -17.67 6.46 -1.46
CA ASN A 50 -18.06 7.29 -0.31
C ASN A 50 -17.96 8.80 -0.57
N GLY A 51 -17.43 9.21 -1.72
CA GLY A 51 -17.16 10.62 -2.03
C GLY A 51 -15.73 11.03 -1.66
N PRO A 52 -15.29 12.24 -2.07
CA PRO A 52 -13.91 12.69 -1.92
C PRO A 52 -13.52 12.76 -0.45
N ILE A 53 -12.39 12.13 -0.10
CA ILE A 53 -11.85 12.18 1.26
C ILE A 53 -11.26 13.58 1.45
N LYS A 54 -12.01 14.48 2.08
CA LYS A 54 -11.50 15.77 2.53
C LYS A 54 -10.84 15.59 3.90
N PHE A 55 -9.52 15.74 3.94
CA PHE A 55 -8.80 15.99 5.18
C PHE A 55 -8.83 17.50 5.43
N GLU A 56 -9.50 17.92 6.50
CA GLU A 56 -9.32 19.25 7.10
C GLU A 56 -8.33 19.14 8.27
#